data_AF-A0A839JHT4-F1
#
_entry.id   AF-A0A839JHT4-F1
#
_cell.length_a   1.000
_cell.length_b   1.000
_cell.length_c   1.000
_cell.angle_alpha   90.00
_cell.angle_beta   90.00
_cell.angle_gamma   90.00
#
_symmetry.space_group_name_H-M   'P 1'
#
loop_
_entity.id
_entity.type
_entity.pdbx_description
1 polymer ?
#
loop_
_entity_poly.entity_id
_entity_poly.type
_entity_poly.pdbx_seq_one_letter_code
_entity_poly.pdbx_strand_id
1 'polypeptide(L)' 'MTVQIAIRLPDDMVAFLDKSVAAGNAPSRAALVAHAVEREMRRQVAEQDAAILREQGPSDDLDDLVAWSVAQATLED' A
#
# COMPACT_ATOMS: atom_id res chain seq x y z
N MET A 1 12.30 -15.84 8.85
CA MET A 1 13.28 -16.53 7.97
C MET A 1 13.62 -15.57 6.84
N THR A 2 14.90 -15.42 6.50
CA THR A 2 15.34 -14.59 5.36
C THR A 2 16.09 -15.46 4.36
N VAL A 3 16.05 -15.08 3.09
CA VAL A 3 16.78 -15.73 2.00
C VAL A 3 17.74 -14.71 1.41
N GLN A 4 18.99 -15.09 1.21
CA GLN A 4 19.99 -14.23 0.59
C GLN A 4 19.97 -14.39 -0.93
N ILE A 5 19.97 -13.27 -1.65
CA ILE A 5 20.00 -13.21 -3.11
C ILE A 5 21.09 -12.23 -3.57
N ALA A 6 21.65 -12.45 -4.76
CA ALA A 6 22.56 -11.51 -5.40
C ALA A 6 21.81 -10.75 -6.51
N ILE A 7 21.85 -9.41 -6.47
CA ILE A 7 21.15 -8.54 -7.42
C ILE A 7 22.16 -7.56 -8.01
N ARG A 8 22.03 -7.25 -9.30
CA ARG A 8 22.74 -6.14 -9.93
C ARG A 8 21.87 -4.90 -9.86
N LEU A 9 22.42 -3.83 -9.30
CA LEU A 9 21.78 -2.52 -9.22
C LEU A 9 22.66 -1.49 -9.93
N PRO A 10 22.06 -0.44 -10.51
CA PRO A 10 22.79 0.73 -10.97
C PRO A 10 23.69 1.34 -9.87
N ASP A 11 24.85 1.85 -10.27
CA ASP A 11 25.87 2.36 -9.34
C ASP A 11 25.35 3.52 -8.47
N ASP A 12 24.51 4.37 -9.04
CA ASP A 12 23.86 5.49 -8.34
C ASP A 12 22.90 5.01 -7.25
N MET A 13 22.15 3.93 -7.49
CA MET A 13 21.30 3.31 -6.47
C MET A 13 22.14 2.74 -5.32
N VAL A 14 23.26 2.07 -5.63
CA VAL A 14 24.17 1.56 -4.59
C VAL A 14 24.77 2.71 -3.78
N ALA A 15 25.22 3.77 -4.44
CA ALA A 15 25.74 4.97 -3.78
C ALA A 15 24.70 5.62 -2.84
N PHE A 16 23.43 5.64 -3.25
CA PHE A 16 22.33 6.12 -2.41
C PHE A 16 22.13 5.26 -1.16
N LEU A 17 22.14 3.93 -1.30
CA LEU A 17 22.03 3.00 -0.17
C LEU A 17 23.18 3.21 0.81
N ASP A 18 24.40 3.38 0.30
CA ASP A 18 25.61 3.56 1.09
C ASP A 18 25.57 4.84 1.89
N LYS A 19 25.21 5.95 1.23
CA LYS A 19 25.04 7.24 1.88
C LYS A 19 23.97 7.19 2.97
N SER A 20 22.87 6.47 2.73
CA SER A 20 21.78 6.38 3.69
C SER A 20 22.15 5.58 4.94
N VAL A 21 22.92 4.50 4.78
CA VAL A 21 23.46 3.74 5.92
C VAL A 21 24.53 4.57 6.66
N ALA A 22 25.43 5.23 5.94
CA ALA A 22 26.46 6.08 6.54
C ALA A 22 25.87 7.27 7.33
N ALA A 23 24.74 7.80 6.88
CA ALA A 23 23.98 8.84 7.59
C ALA A 23 23.19 8.31 8.80
N GLY A 24 23.15 7.00 9.02
CA GLY A 24 22.39 6.38 10.12
C GLY A 24 20.88 6.30 9.86
N ASN A 25 20.41 6.58 8.65
CA ASN A 25 18.98 6.51 8.32
C ASN A 25 18.44 5.08 8.29
N ALA A 26 19.32 4.09 8.16
CA ALA A 26 18.97 2.69 8.22
C ALA A 26 20.15 1.86 8.76
N PRO A 27 19.87 0.73 9.46
CA PRO A 27 20.91 -0.09 10.07
C PRO A 27 21.73 -0.90 9.07
N SER A 28 21.24 -1.11 7.83
CA SER A 28 21.97 -1.79 6.76
C SER A 28 21.35 -1.51 5.38
N ARG A 29 22.11 -1.80 4.31
CA ARG A 29 21.60 -1.74 2.93
C ARG A 29 20.41 -2.68 2.73
N ALA A 30 20.49 -3.89 3.29
CA ALA A 30 19.43 -4.88 3.21
C ALA A 30 18.13 -4.41 3.90
N ALA A 31 18.23 -3.73 5.04
CA ALA A 31 17.06 -3.17 5.72
C ALA A 31 16.37 -2.09 4.87
N LEU A 32 17.16 -1.23 4.21
CA LEU A 32 16.65 -0.23 3.26
C LEU A 32 15.95 -0.87 2.07
N VAL A 33 16.57 -1.89 1.46
CA VAL A 33 15.98 -2.63 0.34
C VAL A 33 14.70 -3.34 0.77
N ALA A 34 14.70 -4.01 1.93
CA ALA A 34 13.52 -4.67 2.47
C ALA A 34 12.36 -3.69 2.66
N HIS A 35 12.59 -2.55 3.29
CA HIS A 35 11.55 -1.52 3.46
C HIS A 35 11.04 -0.96 2.12
N ALA A 36 11.91 -0.77 1.13
CA ALA A 36 11.50 -0.33 -0.20
C ALA A 36 10.60 -1.38 -0.88
N VAL A 37 10.97 -2.66 -0.78
CA VAL A 37 10.18 -3.78 -1.34
C VAL A 37 8.85 -3.95 -0.61
N GLU A 38 8.82 -3.87 0.73
CA GLU A 38 7.59 -3.92 1.52
C GLU A 38 6.62 -2.81 1.16
N ARG A 39 7.13 -1.59 0.90
CA ARG A 39 6.30 -0.48 0.43
C ARG A 39 5.67 -0.79 -0.93
N GLU A 40 6.45 -1.35 -1.84
CA GLU A 40 5.98 -1.73 -3.17
C GLU A 40 4.96 -2.87 -3.13
N MET A 41 5.18 -3.89 -2.30
CA MET A 41 4.21 -4.97 -2.08
C MET A 41 2.86 -4.42 -1.58
N ARG A 42 2.88 -3.53 -0.58
CA ARG A 42 1.66 -2.89 -0.08
C ARG A 42 0.95 -2.06 -1.15
N ARG A 43 1.71 -1.35 -1.99
CA ARG A 43 1.15 -0.58 -3.10
C ARG A 43 0.42 -1.48 -4.09
N GLN A 44 1.03 -2.59 -4.50
CA GLN A 44 0.42 -3.52 -5.46
C GLN A 44 -0.85 -4.18 -4.93
N VAL A 45 -0.87 -4.56 -3.65
CA VAL A 45 -2.09 -5.11 -3.02
C VAL A 45 -3.22 -4.07 -3.03
N ALA A 46 -2.94 -2.83 -2.62
CA ALA A 46 -3.95 -1.78 -2.61
C ALA A 46 -4.44 -1.44 -4.03
N GLU A 47 -3.56 -1.45 -5.04
CA GLU A 47 -3.94 -1.25 -6.44
C GLU A 47 -4.85 -2.37 -6.96
N GLN A 48 -4.55 -3.62 -6.57
CA GLN A 48 -5.37 -4.78 -6.91
C GLN A 48 -6.75 -4.71 -6.23
N ASP A 49 -6.80 -4.40 -4.94
CA ASP A 49 -8.07 -4.24 -4.21
C ASP A 49 -8.93 -3.14 -4.83
N ALA A 50 -8.33 -2.00 -5.18
CA ALA A 50 -9.04 -0.91 -5.86
C ALA A 50 -9.53 -1.33 -7.25
N ALA A 51 -8.82 -2.20 -7.97
CA ALA A 51 -9.27 -2.73 -9.25
C ALA A 51 -10.50 -3.64 -9.06
N ILE A 52 -10.47 -4.53 -8.08
CA ILE A 52 -11.60 -5.40 -7.73
C ILE A 52 -12.84 -4.56 -7.38
N LEU A 53 -12.69 -3.56 -6.52
CA LEU A 53 -13.79 -2.67 -6.13
C LEU A 53 -14.36 -1.88 -7.31
N ARG A 54 -13.50 -1.47 -8.26
CA ARG A 54 -13.95 -0.79 -9.50
C ARG A 54 -14.73 -1.72 -10.42
N GLU A 55 -14.33 -2.98 -10.52
CA GLU A 55 -14.98 -3.97 -11.39
C GLU A 55 -16.32 -4.44 -10.81
N GLN A 56 -16.38 -4.67 -9.50
CA GLN A 56 -17.58 -5.18 -8.83
C GLN A 56 -18.61 -4.08 -8.52
N GLY A 57 -18.14 -2.84 -8.32
CA GLY A 57 -18.99 -1.76 -7.84
C GLY A 57 -19.37 -1.92 -6.36
N PRO A 58 -20.05 -0.93 -5.76
CA PRO A 58 -20.66 -1.11 -4.45
C PRO A 58 -21.74 -2.19 -4.55
N SER A 59 -21.75 -3.14 -3.61
CA SER A 59 -22.83 -4.10 -3.52
C SER A 59 -24.14 -3.39 -3.16
N ASP A 60 -25.27 -3.89 -3.69
CA ASP A 60 -26.63 -3.35 -3.47
C ASP A 60 -27.12 -3.52 -2.01
N ASP A 61 -26.29 -4.10 -1.16
CA ASP A 61 -26.55 -4.47 0.23
C ASP A 61 -26.92 -3.27 1.12
N LEU A 62 -26.68 -2.05 0.64
CA LEU A 62 -26.99 -0.82 1.36
C LEU A 62 -28.35 -0.24 1.00
N ASP A 63 -29.06 -0.78 0.02
CA ASP A 63 -30.36 -0.26 -0.41
C ASP A 63 -31.40 -0.30 0.71
N ASP A 64 -31.45 -1.38 1.48
CA ASP A 64 -32.35 -1.50 2.64
C ASP A 64 -32.00 -0.50 3.75
N LEU A 65 -30.70 -0.22 3.93
CA LEU A 65 -30.23 0.78 4.90
C LEU A 65 -30.56 2.20 4.43
N VAL A 66 -30.42 2.48 3.13
CA VAL A 66 -30.81 3.76 2.53
C VAL A 66 -32.33 3.94 2.66
N ALA A 67 -33.12 2.91 2.34
CA ALA A 67 -34.57 2.94 2.46
C ALA A 67 -35.02 3.20 3.91
N TRP A 68 -34.41 2.51 4.88
CA TRP A 68 -34.67 2.75 6.30
C TRP A 68 -34.27 4.18 6.72
N SER A 69 -33.11 4.67 6.29
CA SER A 69 -32.61 6.01 6.65
C SER A 69 -33.49 7.12 6.10
N VAL A 70 -33.95 7.00 4.85
CA VAL A 70 -34.91 7.93 4.23
C VAL A 70 -36.24 7.91 4.99
N ALA A 71 -36.72 6.73 5.40
CA ALA A 71 -37.96 6.61 6.18
C ALA A 71 -37.87 7.22 7.59
N GLN A 72 -36.67 7.34 8.15
CA GLN A 72 -36.42 7.90 9.50
C GLN A 72 -35.91 9.34 9.48
N ALA A 73 -35.52 9.87 8.32
CA ALA A 73 -35.08 11.25 8.18
C ALA A 73 -36.29 12.19 8.30
N THR A 74 -36.54 12.73 9.50
CA THR A 74 -37.38 13.92 9.65
C THR A 74 -36.65 15.11 9.03
N LEU A 75 -37.10 15.52 7.84
CA LEU A 75 -36.77 16.84 7.29
C LEU A 75 -37.45 17.89 8.17
N GLU A 76 -36.68 18.62 8.97
CA GLU A 76 -37.13 19.90 9.52
C GLU A 76 -37.14 20.92 8.37
N ASP A 77 -38.30 21.53 8.09
CA ASP A 77 -38.53 22.58 7.08
C ASP A 77 -37.77 23.89 7.38
#